data_AF-A0A963L4D7-F1
#
_entry.id   AF-A0A963L4D7-F1
#
_cell.length_a   1.000
_cell.length_b   1.000
_cell.length_c   1.000
_cell.angle_alpha   90.00
_cell.angle_beta   90.00
_cell.angle_gamma   90.00
#
_symmetry.space_group_name_H-M   'P 1'
#
loop_
_entity.id
_entity.type
_entity.pdbx_description
1 polymer ?
#
loop_
_entity_poly.entity_id
_entity_poly.type
_entity_poly.pdbx_seq_one_letter_code
_entity_poly.pdbx_strand_id
1 'polypeptide(L)' 'AFNLPSGSWKVLTWGGLRGGISVALALSLPASPERDTVLALTYCVVAFSILAQGLTIGKVTRKALGAPRR' A
#
# COMPACT_ATOMS: atom_id res chain seq x y z
N ALA A 1 -8.06 -22.20 -15.46
CA ALA A 1 -8.06 -20.72 -15.57
C ALA A 1 -8.65 -20.15 -14.29
N PHE A 2 -7.98 -19.21 -13.64
CA PHE A 2 -8.41 -18.64 -12.36
C PHE A 2 -9.63 -17.73 -12.60
N ASN A 3 -10.83 -18.19 -12.23
CA ASN A 3 -12.10 -17.51 -12.52
C ASN A 3 -12.44 -16.51 -11.40
N LEU A 4 -11.79 -15.34 -11.44
CA LEU A 4 -12.00 -14.29 -10.44
C LEU A 4 -13.23 -13.43 -10.77
N PRO A 5 -14.07 -13.09 -9.77
CA PRO A 5 -15.18 -12.18 -9.98
C PRO A 5 -14.69 -10.82 -10.52
N SER A 6 -15.49 -10.22 -11.41
CA SER A 6 -15.19 -8.94 -12.05
C SER A 6 -14.88 -7.88 -10.99
N GLY A 7 -13.65 -7.35 -11.02
CA GLY A 7 -13.18 -6.33 -10.07
C GLY A 7 -12.19 -6.81 -9.00
N SER A 8 -11.95 -8.12 -8.87
CA SER A 8 -10.96 -8.68 -7.94
C SER A 8 -9.53 -8.16 -8.19
N TRP A 9 -9.19 -7.90 -9.44
CA TRP A 9 -7.89 -7.34 -9.82
C TRP A 9 -7.64 -5.95 -9.19
N LYS A 10 -8.69 -5.12 -9.02
CA LYS A 10 -8.60 -3.81 -8.38
C LYS A 10 -8.32 -3.93 -6.89
N VAL A 11 -8.92 -4.92 -6.23
CA VAL A 11 -8.67 -5.22 -4.82
C VAL A 11 -7.24 -5.72 -4.64
N LEU A 12 -6.76 -6.57 -5.55
CA LEU A 12 -5.39 -7.09 -5.53
C LEU A 12 -4.34 -5.99 -5.75
N THR A 13 -4.59 -5.05 -6.67
CA THR A 13 -3.68 -3.91 -6.90
C THR A 13 -3.71 -2.90 -5.75
N TRP A 14 -4.87 -2.68 -5.12
CA TRP A 14 -4.97 -1.77 -3.96
C TRP A 14 -4.45 -2.36 -2.66
N GLY A 15 -4.60 -3.67 -2.46
CA GLY A 15 -4.16 -4.39 -1.25
C GLY A 15 -2.68 -4.77 -1.26
N GLY A 16 -1.99 -4.62 -2.38
CA GLY A 16 -0.55 -4.86 -2.53
C GLY A 16 0.28 -3.82 -1.78
N LEU A 17 0.34 -3.99 -0.46
CA LEU A 17 1.07 -3.21 0.55
C LEU A 17 2.31 -2.50 -0.03
N ARG A 18 2.23 -1.17 -0.15
CA ARG A 18 3.27 -0.35 -0.78
C ARG A 18 4.07 0.35 0.30
N GLY A 19 5.38 0.12 0.32
CA GLY A 19 6.28 0.89 1.21
C GLY A 19 7.59 0.22 1.60
N GLY A 20 7.66 -1.11 1.61
CA GLY A 20 8.86 -1.84 2.06
C GLY A 20 10.13 -1.52 1.26
N ILE A 21 10.00 -1.34 -0.06
CA ILE A 21 11.12 -0.99 -0.94
C ILE A 21 11.69 0.40 -0.64
N SER A 22 10.82 1.38 -0.33
CA SER A 22 11.26 2.75 -0.03
C SER A 22 12.05 2.81 1.29
N VAL A 23 11.60 2.05 2.30
CA VAL A 23 12.33 1.94 3.59
C VAL A 23 13.66 1.23 3.39
N ALA A 24 13.71 0.15 2.61
CA ALA A 24 14.95 -0.56 2.30
C ALA A 24 15.97 0.35 1.59
N LEU A 25 15.53 1.18 0.65
CA LEU A 25 16.39 2.13 -0.05
C LEU A 25 16.91 3.23 0.89
N ALA A 26 16.06 3.75 1.78
CA ALA A 26 16.47 4.72 2.80
C ALA A 26 17.49 4.12 3.78
N LEU A 27 17.36 2.85 4.14
CA LEU A 27 18.33 2.13 4.98
C LEU A 27 19.67 1.90 4.28
N SER A 28 19.67 1.79 2.94
CA SER A 28 20.87 1.60 2.13
C SER A 28 21.73 2.87 1.98
N LEU A 29 21.26 4.04 2.43
CA LEU A 29 22.08 5.25 2.44
C LEU A 29 23.20 5.15 3.50
N PRO A 30 24.41 5.69 3.21
CA PRO A 30 25.52 5.73 4.16
C PRO A 30 25.13 6.55 5.40
N ALA A 31 25.61 6.13 6.57
CA ALA A 31 25.29 6.76 7.85
C ALA A 31 25.82 8.21 7.89
N SER A 32 24.90 9.16 7.75
CA SER A 32 25.14 10.60 7.88
C SER A 32 24.04 11.23 8.73
N PRO A 33 24.23 12.42 9.32
CA PRO A 33 23.18 13.11 10.09
C PRO A 33 21.92 13.38 9.27
N GLU A 34 22.10 13.62 7.97
CA GLU A 34 21.04 13.83 6.98
C GLU A 34 20.15 12.57 6.79
N ARG A 35 20.74 11.38 6.95
CA ARG A 35 20.08 10.08 6.76
C ARG A 35 18.92 9.88 7.74
N ASP A 36 19.07 10.34 8.99
CA ASP A 36 18.04 10.18 10.02
C ASP A 36 16.77 10.94 9.64
N THR A 37 16.94 12.20 9.17
CA THR A 37 15.85 13.02 8.65
C THR A 37 15.15 12.37 7.45
N VAL A 38 15.91 11.83 6.49
CA VAL A 38 15.35 11.16 5.30
C VAL A 38 14.64 9.86 5.67
N LEU A 39 15.20 9.08 6.61
CA LEU A 39 14.58 7.87 7.14
C LEU A 39 13.25 8.17 7.83
N ALA A 40 13.23 9.15 8.73
CA ALA A 40 12.03 9.58 9.43
C ALA A 40 10.93 10.00 8.44
N LEU A 41 11.28 10.80 7.43
CA LEU A 41 10.34 11.24 6.39
C LEU A 41 9.80 10.06 5.57
N THR A 42 10.69 9.16 5.14
CA THR A 42 10.32 7.95 4.39
C THR A 42 9.38 7.07 5.21
N TYR A 43 9.67 6.89 6.49
CA TYR A 43 8.85 6.11 7.41
C TYR A 43 7.48 6.74 7.62
N CYS A 44 7.42 8.07 7.81
CA CYS A 44 6.15 8.80 7.93
C CYS A 44 5.28 8.63 6.67
N VAL A 45 5.85 8.80 5.47
CA VAL A 45 5.12 8.65 4.20
C VAL A 45 4.62 7.22 4.00
N VAL A 46 5.44 6.23 4.32
CA VAL A 46 5.08 4.81 4.23
C VAL A 46 3.99 4.45 5.23
N ALA A 47 4.13 4.85 6.50
CA ALA A 47 3.14 4.62 7.53
C ALA A 47 1.79 5.26 7.16
N PHE A 48 1.82 6.52 6.71
CA PHE A 48 0.61 7.21 6.24
C PHE A 48 -0.06 6.48 5.06
N SER A 49 0.71 5.99 4.09
CA SER A 49 0.16 5.21 2.98
C SER A 49 -0.47 3.90 3.43
N ILE A 50 0.18 3.16 4.34
CA ILE A 50 -0.35 1.90 4.88
C ILE A 50 -1.66 2.15 5.64
N LEU A 51 -1.71 3.21 6.45
CA LEU A 51 -2.93 3.60 7.18
C LEU A 51 -4.06 3.99 6.21
N ALA A 52 -3.77 4.85 5.23
CA ALA A 52 -4.74 5.26 4.22
C ALA A 52 -5.24 4.07 3.39
N GLN A 53 -4.36 3.16 3.00
CA GLN A 53 -4.73 1.91 2.31
C GLN A 53 -5.59 1.01 3.18
N GLY A 54 -5.20 0.78 4.43
CA GLY A 54 -5.96 -0.04 5.39
C GLY A 54 -7.36 0.50 5.65
N LEU A 55 -7.52 1.83 5.77
CA LEU A 55 -8.83 2.47 5.95
C LEU A 55 -9.68 2.47 4.66
N THR A 56 -9.06 2.40 3.48
CA THR A 56 -9.74 2.49 2.18
C THR A 56 -10.04 1.12 1.57
N ILE A 57 -9.41 0.04 2.03
CA ILE A 57 -9.59 -1.31 1.48
C ILE A 57 -11.06 -1.79 1.55
N GLY A 58 -11.75 -1.54 2.66
CA GLY A 58 -13.19 -1.85 2.79
C GLY A 58 -14.06 -1.02 1.83
N LYS A 59 -13.64 0.24 1.59
CA LYS A 59 -14.05 1.14 0.50
C LYS A 59 -14.04 0.43 -0.86
N VAL A 60 -12.83 0.03 -1.23
CA VAL A 60 -12.47 -0.50 -2.55
C VAL A 60 -13.10 -1.87 -2.78
N THR A 61 -13.08 -2.78 -1.81
CA THR A 61 -13.68 -4.11 -1.93
C THR A 61 -15.17 -4.02 -2.22
N ARG A 62 -15.90 -3.15 -1.51
CA ARG A 62 -17.35 -2.98 -1.68
C ARG A 62 -17.72 -2.37 -3.04
N LYS A 63 -16.86 -1.48 -3.57
CA LYS A 63 -17.05 -0.84 -4.88
C LYS A 63 -16.58 -1.72 -6.05
N ALA A 64 -15.50 -2.47 -5.86
CA ALA A 64 -14.89 -3.30 -6.88
C ALA A 64 -15.64 -4.61 -7.08
N LEU A 65 -16.16 -5.20 -6.00
CA LEU A 65 -16.98 -6.42 -6.03
C LEU A 65 -18.49 -6.11 -5.98
N GLY A 66 -18.89 -4.86 -6.30
CA GLY A 66 -20.23 -4.31 -6.10
C GLY A 66 -21.36 -5.27 -6.48
N ALA A 67 -22.07 -5.70 -5.42
CA ALA A 67 -23.32 -6.45 -5.32
C ALA A 67 -23.41 -7.81 -6.05
N PRO A 68 -23.82 -8.89 -5.35
CA PRO A 68 -24.25 -10.11 -6.03
C PRO A 68 -25.42 -9.74 -6.94
N ARG A 69 -25.24 -9.92 -8.25
CA ARG A 69 -26.38 -10.01 -9.18
C ARG A 69 -27.21 -11.20 -8.70
N ARG A 70 -28.34 -10.90 -8.06
CA ARG A 70 -29.45 -11.85 -7.95
C ARG A 70 -29.81 -12.38 -9.34
#